data_AF-A0A9X4N0F3-F1
#
_entry.id   AF-A0A9X4N0F3-F1
#
_cell.length_a   1.000
_cell.length_b   1.000
_cell.length_c   1.000
_cell.angle_alpha   90.00
_cell.angle_beta   90.00
_cell.angle_gamma   90.00
#
_symmetry.space_group_name_H-M   'P 1'
#
loop_
_entity.id
_entity.type
_entity.pdbx_description
1 polymer ?
#
loop_
_entity_poly.entity_id
_entity_poly.type
_entity_poly.pdbx_seq_one_letter_code
_entity_poly.pdbx_strand_id
1 'polypeptide(L)'
;MILTSNSFGQTIEELEYDLSWYQSSEKYGDKIEKAKRLQEIDPFNYRATEYICRYYNDRKIDSVSIYFDNLIAKFPDKTEPYLLRSELLFLELDSRDKDEYNRRKVKYLKQGLEINPKDSLLVFKLAEAYYKDFIFPLEKKRDWGFSFDFKNELFDSTLVVKEKPIKKSTFEHAADSSLYYFYQVWDLREDKRDIIYYPIKQLECFLKQNGKTPIPKNTERNFSQCYFPSSYFTNLTDNWECDFSTDYLFEIKSGKRTAEWLQAQLSDLKEDCLYNNETRQNSIIYRFTWLRSFHHPIAIRIEKVENEIMLYWKVGKGRGGYEPEGLKKSGNKKLSLKQWIEFEGIVKASNFDSLPNEKYIPMTDGATWTLERKKHDSFKAHHTNSPSKEISKACLYLLDLTNIKIKDDDKY
;
A
#
# COMPACT_ATOMS: atom_id res chain seq x y z
N MET A 1 18.17 -22.46 48.67
CA MET A 1 18.54 -21.80 47.39
C MET A 1 17.32 -21.88 46.50
N ILE A 2 16.50 -20.84 46.52
CA ILE A 2 15.29 -20.75 45.69
C ILE A 2 15.77 -20.38 44.29
N LEU A 3 15.70 -21.35 43.37
CA LEU A 3 15.85 -21.09 41.95
C LEU A 3 14.60 -20.34 41.50
N THR A 4 14.69 -19.01 41.42
CA THR A 4 13.74 -18.20 40.67
C THR A 4 13.87 -18.61 39.20
N SER A 5 12.91 -19.37 38.70
CA SER A 5 12.76 -19.59 37.27
C SER A 5 12.53 -18.24 36.62
N ASN A 6 13.53 -17.74 35.88
CA ASN A 6 13.32 -16.65 34.94
C ASN A 6 12.30 -17.14 33.90
N SER A 7 11.03 -16.80 34.10
CA SER A 7 10.02 -16.93 33.06
C SER A 7 10.45 -16.00 31.92
N PHE A 8 10.79 -16.56 30.77
CA PHE A 8 10.94 -15.78 29.54
C PHE A 8 9.62 -15.05 29.29
N GLY A 9 9.60 -13.73 29.54
CA GLY A 9 8.45 -12.90 29.21
C GLY A 9 8.31 -12.78 27.70
N GLN A 10 7.08 -12.89 27.19
CA GLN A 10 6.81 -12.68 25.77
C GLN A 10 7.26 -11.27 25.36
N THR A 11 7.81 -11.13 24.15
CA THR A 11 8.19 -9.81 23.61
C THR A 11 6.96 -9.01 23.18
N ILE A 12 7.15 -7.71 22.90
CA ILE A 12 6.08 -6.86 22.34
C ILE A 12 5.58 -7.45 21.01
N GLU A 13 6.49 -7.86 20.13
CA GLU A 13 6.17 -8.42 18.81
C GLU A 13 5.39 -9.73 18.93
N GLU A 14 5.76 -10.59 19.88
CA GLU A 14 5.03 -11.84 20.15
C GLU A 14 3.61 -11.56 20.66
N LEU A 15 3.45 -10.59 21.55
CA LEU A 15 2.14 -10.18 22.05
C LEU A 15 1.27 -9.53 20.95
N GLU A 16 1.86 -8.68 20.11
CA GLU A 16 1.17 -8.08 18.95
C GLU A 16 0.75 -9.14 17.92
N TYR A 17 1.62 -10.12 17.66
CA TYR A 17 1.32 -11.25 16.78
C TYR A 17 0.16 -12.08 17.34
N ASP A 18 0.21 -12.41 18.64
CA ASP A 18 -0.84 -13.14 19.33
C ASP A 18 -2.20 -12.43 19.25
N LEU A 19 -2.21 -11.09 19.35
CA LEU A 19 -3.44 -10.29 19.24
C LEU A 19 -3.94 -10.14 17.80
N SER A 20 -3.06 -10.30 16.81
CA SER A 20 -3.40 -10.15 15.38
C SER A 20 -3.99 -11.41 14.75
N TRP A 21 -3.84 -12.57 15.40
CA TRP A 21 -4.33 -13.86 14.90
C TRP A 21 -5.50 -14.38 15.71
N TYR A 22 -6.37 -15.18 15.07
CA TYR A 22 -7.48 -15.86 15.71
C TYR A 22 -7.37 -17.36 15.45
N GLN A 23 -7.30 -18.18 16.50
CA GLN A 23 -7.40 -19.64 16.35
C GLN A 23 -8.87 -20.05 16.34
N SER A 24 -9.23 -21.05 15.55
CA SER A 24 -10.63 -21.49 15.37
C SER A 24 -11.35 -21.92 16.65
N SER A 25 -10.60 -22.21 17.73
CA SER A 25 -11.12 -22.57 19.05
C SER A 25 -11.18 -21.42 20.05
N GLU A 26 -10.55 -20.27 19.75
CA GLU A 26 -10.59 -19.09 20.61
C GLU A 26 -11.96 -18.43 20.53
N LYS A 27 -12.40 -17.80 21.62
CA LYS A 27 -13.53 -16.87 21.66
C LYS A 27 -13.03 -15.44 21.69
N TYR A 28 -13.78 -14.53 21.06
CA TYR A 28 -13.47 -13.12 21.13
C TYR A 28 -13.51 -12.61 22.59
N GLY A 29 -12.41 -12.01 23.04
CA GLY A 29 -12.17 -11.60 24.42
C GLY A 29 -11.20 -12.47 25.21
N ASP A 30 -10.85 -13.68 24.72
CA ASP A 30 -9.94 -14.59 25.43
C ASP A 30 -8.51 -14.04 25.58
N LYS A 31 -8.16 -13.00 24.81
CA LYS A 31 -6.82 -12.37 24.82
C LYS A 31 -6.80 -11.04 25.58
N ILE A 32 -7.85 -10.70 26.32
CA ILE A 32 -7.91 -9.41 27.03
C ILE A 32 -6.76 -9.23 28.03
N GLU A 33 -6.36 -10.29 28.73
CA GLU A 33 -5.23 -10.24 29.67
C GLU A 33 -3.88 -10.06 28.95
N LYS A 34 -3.73 -10.60 27.73
CA LYS A 34 -2.56 -10.33 26.88
C LYS A 34 -2.53 -8.88 26.42
N ALA A 35 -3.68 -8.33 26.02
CA ALA A 35 -3.80 -6.93 25.63
C ALA A 35 -3.46 -5.98 26.80
N LYS A 36 -3.98 -6.25 28.00
CA LYS A 36 -3.64 -5.49 29.22
C LYS A 36 -2.16 -5.58 29.55
N ARG A 37 -1.58 -6.78 29.52
CA ARG A 37 -0.13 -6.97 29.74
C ARG A 37 0.71 -6.20 28.72
N LEU A 38 0.31 -6.22 27.44
CA LEU A 38 0.98 -5.43 26.42
C LEU A 38 0.88 -3.93 26.71
N GLN A 39 -0.28 -3.45 27.20
CA GLN A 39 -0.46 -2.06 27.60
C GLN A 39 0.35 -1.67 28.85
N GLU A 40 0.63 -2.60 29.76
CA GLU A 40 1.52 -2.34 30.89
C GLU A 40 2.96 -2.09 30.45
N ILE A 41 3.39 -2.72 29.35
CA ILE A 41 4.73 -2.59 28.75
C ILE A 41 4.79 -1.36 27.84
N ASP A 42 3.81 -1.21 26.96
CA ASP A 42 3.65 -0.11 26.01
C ASP A 42 2.23 0.46 26.13
N PRO A 43 2.03 1.50 26.97
CA PRO A 43 0.71 2.10 27.23
C PRO A 43 -0.02 2.62 26.00
N PHE A 44 0.71 2.87 24.92
CA PHE A 44 0.21 3.44 23.68
C PHE A 44 0.20 2.44 22.52
N ASN A 45 0.36 1.15 22.82
CA ASN A 45 0.31 0.12 21.81
C ASN A 45 -1.05 0.11 21.09
N TYR A 46 -1.03 0.30 19.77
CA TYR A 46 -2.24 0.39 18.95
C TYR A 46 -3.06 -0.90 19.00
N ARG A 47 -2.39 -2.07 18.90
CA ARG A 47 -3.07 -3.38 18.85
C ARG A 47 -3.74 -3.71 20.17
N ALA A 48 -3.05 -3.50 21.28
CA ALA A 48 -3.65 -3.65 22.61
C ALA A 48 -4.85 -2.74 22.79
N THR A 49 -4.70 -1.45 22.45
CA THR A 49 -5.76 -0.45 22.60
C THR A 49 -6.98 -0.78 21.74
N GLU A 50 -6.78 -1.12 20.46
CA GLU A 50 -7.86 -1.54 19.57
C GLU A 50 -8.61 -2.75 20.14
N TYR A 51 -7.88 -3.77 20.60
CA TYR A 51 -8.46 -4.99 21.17
C TYR A 51 -9.31 -4.68 22.41
N ILE A 52 -8.79 -3.88 23.34
CA ILE A 52 -9.50 -3.47 24.56
C ILE A 52 -10.78 -2.68 24.21
N CYS A 53 -10.69 -1.69 23.33
CA CYS A 53 -11.83 -0.88 22.94
C CYS A 53 -12.94 -1.69 22.26
N ARG A 54 -12.57 -2.62 21.36
CA ARG A 54 -13.54 -3.54 20.74
C ARG A 54 -14.14 -4.50 21.77
N TYR A 55 -13.34 -5.03 22.70
CA TYR A 55 -13.82 -5.85 23.81
C TYR A 55 -14.85 -5.12 24.68
N TYR A 56 -14.62 -3.84 25.00
CA TYR A 56 -15.56 -3.00 25.74
C TYR A 56 -16.88 -2.80 24.99
N ASN A 57 -16.83 -2.48 23.69
CA ASN A 57 -18.02 -2.34 22.85
C ASN A 57 -18.82 -3.64 22.76
N ASP A 58 -18.17 -4.75 22.43
CA ASP A 58 -18.83 -6.03 22.17
C ASP A 58 -19.49 -6.61 23.43
N ARG A 59 -18.82 -6.46 24.58
CA ARG A 59 -19.32 -6.96 25.86
C ARG A 59 -20.19 -5.95 26.61
N LYS A 60 -20.28 -4.72 26.12
CA LYS A 60 -20.95 -3.59 26.81
C LYS A 60 -20.46 -3.40 28.24
N ILE A 61 -19.16 -3.63 28.47
CA ILE A 61 -18.55 -3.60 29.81
C ILE A 61 -18.22 -2.17 30.21
N ASP A 62 -17.80 -1.32 29.26
CA ASP A 62 -17.39 0.06 29.52
C ASP A 62 -17.54 0.91 28.24
N SER A 63 -17.36 2.22 28.37
CA SER A 63 -17.31 3.15 27.25
C SER A 63 -15.88 3.33 26.74
N VAL A 64 -15.70 3.18 25.42
CA VAL A 64 -14.44 3.54 24.73
C VAL A 64 -14.05 4.99 25.01
N SER A 65 -15.03 5.89 25.15
CA SER A 65 -14.76 7.30 25.47
C SER A 65 -14.12 7.45 26.86
N ILE A 66 -14.64 6.72 27.86
CA ILE A 66 -14.15 6.75 29.25
C ILE A 66 -12.73 6.17 29.31
N TYR A 67 -12.47 5.09 28.57
CA TYR A 67 -11.13 4.53 28.43
C TYR A 67 -10.13 5.59 27.97
N PHE A 68 -10.44 6.35 26.91
CA PHE A 68 -9.53 7.38 26.42
C PHE A 68 -9.44 8.59 27.34
N ASP A 69 -10.53 8.99 28.01
CA ASP A 69 -10.49 10.06 29.02
C ASP A 69 -9.54 9.69 30.16
N ASN A 70 -9.59 8.44 30.62
CA ASN A 70 -8.67 7.92 31.64
C ASN A 70 -7.22 7.83 31.13
N LEU A 71 -7.01 7.40 29.88
CA LEU A 71 -5.67 7.32 29.29
C LEU A 71 -5.03 8.71 29.16
N ILE A 72 -5.81 9.70 28.72
CA ILE A 72 -5.38 11.11 28.64
C ILE A 72 -5.08 11.66 30.03
N ALA A 73 -5.96 11.44 31.01
CA ALA A 73 -5.75 11.90 32.38
C ALA A 73 -4.50 11.28 33.03
N LYS A 74 -4.18 10.03 32.69
CA LYS A 74 -2.98 9.32 33.16
C LYS A 74 -1.69 9.82 32.50
N PHE A 75 -1.77 10.32 31.27
CA PHE A 75 -0.63 10.78 30.47
C PHE A 75 -0.90 12.15 29.83
N PRO A 76 -1.07 13.22 30.63
CA PRO A 76 -1.52 14.52 30.13
C PRO A 76 -0.49 15.23 29.23
N ASP A 77 0.80 14.94 29.40
CA ASP A 77 1.91 15.54 28.63
C ASP A 77 2.34 14.68 27.43
N LYS A 78 1.49 13.74 27.02
CA LYS A 78 1.75 12.79 25.92
C LYS A 78 0.78 13.01 24.77
N THR A 79 1.29 12.96 23.55
CA THR A 79 0.50 13.16 22.33
C THR A 79 -0.19 11.86 21.89
N GLU A 80 0.37 10.72 22.26
CA GLU A 80 -0.03 9.39 21.85
C GLU A 80 -1.48 9.03 22.22
N PRO A 81 -2.02 9.35 23.42
CA PRO A 81 -3.43 9.13 23.73
C PRO A 81 -4.39 9.82 22.75
N TYR A 82 -4.07 11.05 22.34
CA TYR A 82 -4.89 11.82 21.40
C TYR A 82 -4.82 11.25 19.98
N LEU A 83 -3.62 10.85 19.55
CA LEU A 83 -3.43 10.16 18.28
C LEU A 83 -4.24 8.86 18.24
N LEU A 84 -4.11 8.00 19.25
CA LEU A 84 -4.84 6.73 19.34
C LEU A 84 -6.36 6.95 19.31
N ARG A 85 -6.87 7.89 20.10
CA ARG A 85 -8.31 8.22 20.12
C ARG A 85 -8.80 8.68 18.75
N SER A 86 -8.00 9.48 18.03
CA SER A 86 -8.35 9.95 16.69
C SER A 86 -8.37 8.84 15.62
N GLU A 87 -7.53 7.81 15.79
CA GLU A 87 -7.43 6.67 14.87
C GLU A 87 -8.46 5.57 15.18
N LEU A 88 -8.84 5.44 16.45
CA LEU A 88 -9.84 4.47 16.93
C LEU A 88 -11.22 5.08 17.16
N LEU A 89 -11.46 6.31 16.66
CA LEU A 89 -12.72 7.04 16.82
C LEU A 89 -13.93 6.27 16.31
N PHE A 90 -13.76 5.40 15.32
CA PHE A 90 -14.82 4.56 14.77
C PHE A 90 -15.37 3.54 15.78
N LEU A 91 -14.68 3.33 16.90
CA LEU A 91 -15.16 2.53 18.03
C LEU A 91 -15.98 3.37 19.03
N GLU A 92 -15.86 4.69 19.02
CA GLU A 92 -16.71 5.59 19.84
C GLU A 92 -17.96 6.05 19.08
N LEU A 93 -17.87 6.13 17.74
CA LEU A 93 -18.84 6.83 16.91
C LEU A 93 -19.21 6.06 15.66
N ASP A 94 -20.47 6.22 15.29
CA ASP A 94 -20.97 5.79 14.00
C ASP A 94 -20.38 6.65 12.87
N SER A 95 -19.50 6.05 12.07
CA SER A 95 -18.88 6.71 10.92
C SER A 95 -19.86 7.14 9.83
N ARG A 96 -21.14 6.73 9.91
CA ARG A 96 -22.21 7.22 9.00
C ARG A 96 -22.50 8.70 9.22
N ASP A 97 -22.36 9.21 10.45
CA ASP A 97 -22.30 10.66 10.69
C ASP A 97 -20.88 11.18 10.44
N LYS A 98 -20.56 11.29 9.17
CA LYS A 98 -19.23 11.69 8.73
C LYS A 98 -18.84 13.11 9.19
N ASP A 99 -19.80 14.02 9.41
CA ASP A 99 -19.44 15.40 9.83
C ASP A 99 -18.99 15.41 11.28
N GLU A 100 -19.76 14.78 12.17
CA GLU A 100 -19.38 14.68 13.59
C GLU A 100 -18.08 13.87 13.75
N TYR A 101 -17.96 12.77 13.00
CA TYR A 101 -16.73 11.97 12.97
C TYR A 101 -15.50 12.81 12.59
N ASN A 102 -15.58 13.56 11.48
CA ASN A 102 -14.48 14.40 11.01
C ASN A 102 -14.14 15.50 12.03
N ARG A 103 -15.16 16.18 12.59
CA ARG A 103 -14.96 17.25 13.59
C ARG A 103 -14.26 16.74 14.84
N ARG A 104 -14.69 15.60 15.40
CA ARG A 104 -14.05 15.00 16.58
C ARG A 104 -12.65 14.48 16.30
N LYS A 105 -12.43 13.86 15.14
CA LYS A 105 -11.10 13.41 14.73
C LYS A 105 -10.12 14.59 14.69
N VAL A 106 -10.49 15.67 14.00
CA VAL A 106 -9.66 16.89 13.94
C VAL A 106 -9.47 17.53 15.32
N LYS A 107 -10.51 17.55 16.16
CA LYS A 107 -10.42 18.07 17.53
C LYS A 107 -9.33 17.34 18.33
N TYR A 108 -9.36 16.00 18.37
CA TYR A 108 -8.38 15.23 19.12
C TYR A 108 -6.96 15.42 18.58
N LEU A 109 -6.78 15.43 17.25
CA LEU A 109 -5.47 15.69 16.64
C LEU A 109 -4.93 17.07 17.02
N LYS A 110 -5.77 18.11 17.03
CA LYS A 110 -5.38 19.46 17.47
C LYS A 110 -5.00 19.52 18.94
N GLN A 111 -5.75 18.86 19.82
CA GLN A 111 -5.42 18.77 21.25
C GLN A 111 -4.05 18.11 21.47
N GLY A 112 -3.71 17.07 20.69
CA GLY A 112 -2.36 16.50 20.73
C GLY A 112 -1.29 17.50 20.28
N LEU A 113 -1.56 18.33 19.27
CA LEU A 113 -0.63 19.38 18.81
C LEU A 113 -0.49 20.55 19.79
N GLU A 114 -1.46 20.78 20.68
CA GLU A 114 -1.33 21.73 21.79
C GLU A 114 -0.23 21.30 22.77
N ILE A 115 -0.01 20.00 22.93
CA ILE A 115 1.06 19.41 23.77
C ILE A 115 2.41 19.47 23.04
N ASN A 116 2.46 19.00 21.79
CA ASN A 116 3.67 19.05 20.97
C ASN A 116 3.34 19.50 19.53
N PRO A 117 3.53 20.79 19.22
CA PRO A 117 3.24 21.34 17.89
C PRO A 117 4.08 20.73 16.75
N LYS A 118 5.20 20.08 17.07
CA LYS A 118 6.11 19.46 16.10
C LYS A 118 5.97 17.94 16.03
N ASP A 119 4.92 17.37 16.63
CA ASP A 119 4.63 15.95 16.48
C ASP A 119 4.27 15.65 15.02
N SER A 120 5.26 15.13 14.30
CA SER A 120 5.16 14.90 12.86
C SER A 120 4.03 13.95 12.45
N LEU A 121 3.65 13.01 13.33
CA LEU A 121 2.62 12.02 13.04
C LEU A 121 1.23 12.64 13.19
N LEU A 122 1.02 13.43 14.25
CA LEU A 122 -0.21 14.22 14.41
C LEU A 122 -0.38 15.24 13.28
N VAL A 123 0.68 15.98 12.92
CA VAL A 123 0.66 16.92 11.79
C VAL A 123 0.26 16.22 10.50
N PHE A 124 0.85 15.05 10.21
CA PHE A 124 0.50 14.26 9.03
C PHE A 124 -0.95 13.77 9.04
N LYS A 125 -1.43 13.26 10.18
CA LYS A 125 -2.82 12.79 10.31
C LYS A 125 -3.83 13.93 10.20
N LEU A 126 -3.47 15.12 10.65
CA LEU A 126 -4.30 16.31 10.50
C LEU A 126 -4.36 16.79 9.05
N ALA A 127 -3.23 16.81 8.34
CA ALA A 127 -3.19 17.05 6.90
C ALA A 127 -4.04 16.04 6.12
N GLU A 128 -3.90 14.74 6.43
CA GLU A 128 -4.69 13.67 5.82
C GLU A 128 -6.20 13.84 6.09
N ALA A 129 -6.61 14.20 7.30
CA ALA A 129 -8.01 14.41 7.64
C ALA A 129 -8.63 15.56 6.83
N TYR A 130 -7.94 16.70 6.74
CA TYR A 130 -8.39 17.84 5.95
C TYR A 130 -8.38 17.55 4.44
N TYR A 131 -7.36 16.87 3.94
CA TYR A 131 -7.29 16.47 2.54
C TYR A 131 -8.46 15.56 2.14
N LYS A 132 -8.74 14.54 2.96
CA LYS A 132 -9.87 13.62 2.73
C LYS A 132 -11.21 14.33 2.79
N ASP A 133 -11.36 15.34 3.65
CA ASP A 133 -12.58 16.16 3.71
C ASP A 133 -12.73 17.03 2.45
N PHE A 134 -11.63 17.64 1.99
CA PHE A 134 -11.56 18.44 0.77
C PHE A 134 -11.90 17.63 -0.50
N ILE A 135 -11.25 16.47 -0.69
CA ILE A 135 -11.35 15.72 -1.95
C ILE A 135 -12.66 14.95 -2.06
N PHE A 136 -13.26 14.57 -0.91
CA PHE A 136 -14.48 13.76 -0.89
C PHE A 136 -15.65 14.31 -1.72
N PRO A 137 -16.03 15.60 -1.67
CA PRO A 137 -17.08 16.15 -2.54
C PRO A 137 -16.73 16.10 -4.04
N LEU A 138 -15.45 16.06 -4.40
CA LEU A 138 -14.96 16.25 -5.78
C LEU A 138 -14.63 14.93 -6.47
N GLU A 139 -14.22 13.93 -5.70
CA GLU A 139 -13.79 12.62 -6.21
C GLU A 139 -14.93 11.91 -6.97
N LYS A 140 -14.59 11.39 -8.15
CA LYS A 140 -15.50 10.59 -8.99
C LYS A 140 -16.04 9.40 -8.20
N LYS A 141 -17.26 8.97 -8.52
CA LYS A 141 -17.80 7.72 -7.99
C LYS A 141 -16.84 6.58 -8.35
N ARG A 142 -16.42 5.80 -7.35
CA ARG A 142 -15.64 4.58 -7.58
C ARG A 142 -16.60 3.47 -8.01
N ASP A 143 -16.23 2.76 -9.09
CA ASP A 143 -17.03 1.66 -9.64
C ASP A 143 -16.98 0.38 -8.80
N TRP A 144 -16.22 0.38 -7.69
CA TRP A 144 -16.06 -0.79 -6.83
C TRP A 144 -16.67 -0.57 -5.44
N GLY A 145 -17.54 -1.50 -5.07
CA GLY A 145 -18.07 -1.67 -3.73
C GLY A 145 -18.51 -3.12 -3.60
N PHE A 146 -18.03 -3.82 -2.58
CA PHE A 146 -18.57 -5.13 -2.25
C PHE A 146 -19.94 -4.94 -1.60
N SER A 147 -21.00 -5.43 -2.25
CA SER A 147 -22.25 -5.68 -1.56
C SER A 147 -22.24 -7.13 -1.13
N PHE A 148 -22.25 -7.36 0.19
CA PHE A 148 -22.49 -8.68 0.74
C PHE A 148 -24.01 -8.80 0.98
N ASP A 149 -24.70 -9.58 0.16
CA ASP A 149 -26.08 -9.95 0.43
C ASP A 149 -26.09 -11.20 1.31
N PHE A 150 -26.35 -11.01 2.61
CA PHE A 150 -26.39 -12.09 3.60
C PHE A 150 -27.72 -12.88 3.59
N LYS A 151 -28.56 -12.73 2.56
CA LYS A 151 -29.89 -13.35 2.54
C LYS A 151 -29.91 -14.83 2.19
N ASN A 152 -28.84 -15.38 1.61
CA ASN A 152 -28.72 -16.81 1.33
C ASN A 152 -27.32 -17.28 1.76
N GLU A 153 -27.17 -18.52 2.21
CA GLU A 153 -25.91 -19.14 2.67
C GLU A 153 -24.83 -19.29 1.56
N LEU A 154 -24.97 -18.56 0.44
CA LEU A 154 -23.97 -18.41 -0.60
C LEU A 154 -23.43 -16.97 -0.57
N PHE A 155 -22.12 -16.83 -0.33
CA PHE A 155 -21.41 -15.56 -0.50
C PHE A 155 -21.41 -15.16 -1.98
N ASP A 156 -22.38 -14.36 -2.41
CA ASP A 156 -22.33 -13.70 -3.71
C ASP A 156 -21.83 -12.26 -3.55
N SER A 157 -20.53 -12.06 -3.79
CA SER A 157 -19.93 -10.73 -3.80
C SER A 157 -20.22 -10.04 -5.13
N THR A 158 -21.39 -9.41 -5.23
CA THR A 158 -21.67 -8.55 -6.38
C THR A 158 -21.01 -7.20 -6.20
N LEU A 159 -20.28 -6.75 -7.23
CA LEU A 159 -19.78 -5.38 -7.32
C LEU A 159 -20.98 -4.46 -7.50
N VAL A 160 -21.31 -3.69 -6.47
CA VAL A 160 -22.42 -2.72 -6.52
C VAL A 160 -21.87 -1.32 -6.42
N VAL A 161 -22.13 -0.52 -7.47
CA VAL A 161 -21.88 0.92 -7.46
C VAL A 161 -22.91 1.55 -6.53
N LYS A 162 -22.53 1.86 -5.28
CA LYS A 162 -23.39 2.63 -4.38
C LYS A 162 -23.31 4.12 -4.76
N GLU A 163 -24.46 4.77 -4.86
CA GLU A 163 -24.49 6.21 -5.06
C GLU A 163 -23.84 6.92 -3.87
N LYS A 164 -22.78 7.70 -4.15
CA LYS A 164 -22.19 8.61 -3.17
C LYS A 164 -23.20 9.73 -2.90
N PRO A 165 -23.69 9.92 -1.66
CA PRO A 165 -24.47 11.10 -1.36
C PRO A 165 -23.59 12.33 -1.64
N ILE A 166 -24.10 13.28 -2.42
CA ILE A 166 -23.40 14.55 -2.67
C ILE A 166 -23.27 15.26 -1.32
N LYS A 167 -22.09 15.18 -0.72
CA LYS A 167 -21.81 15.77 0.59
C LYS A 167 -20.82 16.89 0.41
N LYS A 168 -21.12 18.06 0.96
CA LYS A 168 -20.16 19.17 1.07
C LYS A 168 -19.04 18.80 2.04
N SER A 169 -17.90 19.47 1.91
CA SER A 169 -16.80 19.44 2.89
C SER A 169 -17.33 19.77 4.30
N THR A 170 -16.88 19.04 5.33
CA THR A 170 -17.21 19.32 6.73
C THR A 170 -16.62 20.66 7.18
N PHE A 171 -15.43 21.00 6.66
CA PHE A 171 -14.69 22.23 6.98
C PHE A 171 -14.73 23.22 5.82
N GLU A 172 -14.92 24.51 6.13
CA GLU A 172 -14.99 25.61 5.14
C GLU A 172 -13.67 25.80 4.38
N HIS A 173 -12.54 25.69 5.08
CA HIS A 173 -11.18 25.88 4.53
C HIS A 173 -10.36 24.58 4.59
N ALA A 174 -10.97 23.45 4.20
CA ALA A 174 -10.31 22.14 4.23
C ALA A 174 -9.05 22.10 3.37
N ALA A 175 -9.08 22.67 2.17
CA ALA A 175 -7.94 22.72 1.25
C ALA A 175 -6.77 23.53 1.84
N ASP A 176 -7.03 24.75 2.32
CA ASP A 176 -6.02 25.62 2.93
C ASP A 176 -5.40 24.97 4.17
N SER A 177 -6.24 24.38 5.05
CA SER A 177 -5.79 23.69 6.25
C SER A 177 -4.90 22.49 5.89
N SER A 178 -5.33 21.70 4.91
CA SER A 178 -4.57 20.54 4.44
C SER A 178 -3.20 20.94 3.89
N LEU A 179 -3.15 21.96 3.02
CA LEU A 179 -1.90 22.42 2.41
C LEU A 179 -0.93 22.95 3.47
N TYR A 180 -1.45 23.73 4.43
CA TYR A 180 -0.67 24.24 5.55
C TYR A 180 0.00 23.13 6.36
N TYR A 181 -0.74 22.09 6.74
CA TYR A 181 -0.15 20.97 7.49
C TYR A 181 0.75 20.11 6.62
N PHE A 182 0.44 19.88 5.34
CA PHE A 182 1.35 19.13 4.46
C PHE A 182 2.70 19.82 4.25
N TYR A 183 2.76 21.15 4.18
CA TYR A 183 4.04 21.86 4.18
C TYR A 183 4.82 21.63 5.48
N GLN A 184 4.16 21.57 6.63
CA GLN A 184 4.85 21.20 7.87
C GLN A 184 5.35 19.74 7.84
N VAL A 185 4.57 18.79 7.31
CA VAL A 185 5.05 17.41 7.12
C VAL A 185 6.27 17.39 6.21
N TRP A 186 6.27 18.18 5.14
CA TRP A 186 7.39 18.27 4.21
C TRP A 186 8.72 18.63 4.90
N ASP A 187 8.65 19.56 5.87
CA ASP A 187 9.81 19.98 6.66
C ASP A 187 10.18 18.97 7.75
N LEU A 188 9.19 18.31 8.36
CA LEU A 188 9.40 17.39 9.48
C LEU A 188 9.75 15.95 9.06
N ARG A 189 9.35 15.50 7.86
CA ARG A 189 9.35 14.08 7.47
C ARG A 189 9.80 13.84 6.03
N GLU A 190 11.09 13.63 5.86
CA GLU A 190 11.66 13.26 4.55
C GLU A 190 11.11 11.94 4.01
N ASP A 191 10.87 10.94 4.88
CA ASP A 191 10.32 9.61 4.54
C ASP A 191 8.87 9.64 4.03
N LYS A 192 8.19 10.79 4.12
CA LYS A 192 6.81 11.00 3.64
C LYS A 192 6.73 11.86 2.40
N ARG A 193 7.81 12.51 1.97
CA ARG A 193 7.80 13.47 0.85
C ARG A 193 7.30 12.85 -0.45
N ASP A 194 7.67 11.60 -0.72
CA ASP A 194 7.24 10.86 -1.91
C ASP A 194 5.72 10.64 -1.97
N ILE A 195 5.05 10.54 -0.81
CA ILE A 195 3.60 10.37 -0.72
C ILE A 195 2.89 11.73 -0.74
N ILE A 196 3.38 12.71 0.01
CA ILE A 196 2.66 13.99 0.20
C ILE A 196 2.89 14.98 -0.94
N TYR A 197 3.91 14.78 -1.78
CA TYR A 197 4.18 15.64 -2.91
C TYR A 197 2.93 15.82 -3.81
N TYR A 198 2.26 14.71 -4.12
CA TYR A 198 1.10 14.68 -5.01
C TYR A 198 -0.12 15.45 -4.47
N PRO A 199 -0.62 15.18 -3.25
CA PRO A 199 -1.71 15.97 -2.68
C PRO A 199 -1.32 17.44 -2.48
N ILE A 200 -0.05 17.77 -2.21
CA ILE A 200 0.40 19.16 -2.17
C ILE A 200 0.20 19.84 -3.52
N LYS A 201 0.65 19.23 -4.63
CA LYS A 201 0.45 19.80 -5.98
C LYS A 201 -1.02 19.94 -6.35
N GLN A 202 -1.83 18.96 -5.95
CA GLN A 202 -3.26 19.04 -6.14
C GLN A 202 -3.90 20.23 -5.41
N LEU A 203 -3.53 20.45 -4.15
CA LEU A 203 -4.02 21.57 -3.35
C LEU A 203 -3.49 22.92 -3.86
N GLU A 204 -2.22 23.00 -4.27
CA GLU A 204 -1.63 24.20 -4.88
C GLU A 204 -2.39 24.61 -6.14
N CYS A 205 -2.76 23.66 -7.01
CA CYS A 205 -3.56 23.96 -8.19
C CYS A 205 -4.97 24.45 -7.79
N PHE A 206 -5.64 23.73 -6.89
CA PHE A 206 -6.98 24.11 -6.42
C PHE A 206 -7.03 25.54 -5.85
N LEU A 207 -6.05 25.88 -5.01
CA LEU A 207 -5.95 27.19 -4.36
C LEU A 207 -5.33 28.28 -5.25
N LYS A 208 -4.96 27.95 -6.50
CA LYS A 208 -4.26 28.84 -7.45
C LYS A 208 -2.96 29.40 -6.87
N GLN A 209 -2.22 28.57 -6.13
CA GLN A 209 -0.94 28.91 -5.49
C GLN A 209 0.27 28.33 -6.23
N ASN A 210 0.08 27.87 -7.48
CA ASN A 210 1.15 27.38 -8.34
C ASN A 210 2.31 28.38 -8.39
N GLY A 211 3.48 27.98 -7.88
CA GLY A 211 4.69 28.81 -7.84
C GLY A 211 5.01 29.49 -6.50
N LYS A 212 4.13 29.40 -5.49
CA LYS A 212 4.41 29.83 -4.10
C LYS A 212 4.85 28.66 -3.19
N THR A 213 5.18 27.54 -3.81
CA THR A 213 5.53 26.30 -3.11
C THR A 213 6.89 26.42 -2.39
N PRO A 214 7.02 25.96 -1.14
CA PRO A 214 8.30 25.78 -0.48
C PRO A 214 9.05 24.54 -1.03
N ILE A 215 8.40 23.71 -1.84
CA ILE A 215 9.01 22.50 -2.41
C ILE A 215 10.04 22.89 -3.49
N PRO A 216 11.29 22.40 -3.40
CA PRO A 216 12.30 22.64 -4.43
C PRO A 216 11.87 22.16 -5.82
N LYS A 217 12.31 22.88 -6.86
CA LYS A 217 12.12 22.43 -8.24
C LYS A 217 12.81 21.07 -8.45
N ASN A 218 12.20 20.23 -9.29
CA ASN A 218 12.69 18.87 -9.65
C ASN A 218 12.65 17.81 -8.52
N THR A 219 11.93 18.03 -7.42
CA THR A 219 11.93 17.08 -6.29
C THR A 219 11.44 15.66 -6.66
N GLU A 220 10.50 15.52 -7.60
CA GLU A 220 10.03 14.20 -8.08
C GLU A 220 11.16 13.29 -8.56
N ARG A 221 12.21 13.87 -9.17
CA ARG A 221 13.36 13.11 -9.69
C ARG A 221 14.23 12.51 -8.61
N ASN A 222 14.12 13.01 -7.38
CA ASN A 222 14.96 12.61 -6.25
C ASN A 222 14.36 11.52 -5.38
N PHE A 223 13.10 11.10 -5.61
CA PHE A 223 12.51 9.93 -4.93
C PHE A 223 13.01 8.60 -5.50
N SER A 224 14.26 8.60 -5.99
CA SER A 224 14.91 7.54 -6.77
C SER A 224 14.99 6.24 -5.98
N GLN A 225 13.99 5.39 -6.13
CA GLN A 225 14.00 4.02 -5.65
C GLN A 225 14.60 3.10 -6.72
N CYS A 226 15.37 2.10 -6.31
CA CYS A 226 15.99 1.14 -7.23
C CYS A 226 14.99 0.50 -8.21
N TYR A 227 13.82 0.08 -7.69
CA TYR A 227 12.86 -0.71 -8.46
C TYR A 227 11.75 0.13 -9.10
N PHE A 228 10.97 0.87 -8.31
CA PHE A 228 9.88 1.69 -8.82
C PHE A 228 9.68 2.90 -7.89
N PRO A 229 9.48 4.12 -8.39
CA PRO A 229 9.03 5.21 -7.54
C PRO A 229 7.62 4.94 -7.03
N SER A 230 7.27 5.49 -5.86
CA SER A 230 5.96 5.32 -5.22
C SER A 230 4.76 5.68 -6.10
N SER A 231 4.96 6.55 -7.09
CA SER A 231 3.94 6.98 -8.05
C SER A 231 3.86 6.13 -9.31
N TYR A 232 4.76 5.17 -9.51
CA TYR A 232 4.82 4.46 -10.79
C TYR A 232 3.51 3.75 -11.12
N PHE A 233 2.90 3.13 -10.11
CA PHE A 233 1.69 2.32 -10.27
C PHE A 233 0.39 3.12 -10.14
N THR A 234 0.45 4.44 -9.99
CA THR A 234 -0.73 5.25 -9.65
C THR A 234 -1.46 5.79 -10.87
N ASN A 235 -1.05 5.37 -12.08
CA ASN A 235 -1.63 5.73 -13.38
C ASN A 235 -1.98 7.23 -13.51
N LEU A 236 -1.04 8.11 -13.15
CA LEU A 236 -1.26 9.56 -13.21
C LEU A 236 -1.73 9.97 -14.62
N THR A 237 -2.79 10.77 -14.67
CA THR A 237 -3.30 11.33 -15.93
C THR A 237 -2.44 12.52 -16.39
N ASP A 238 -2.61 12.92 -17.64
CA ASP A 238 -2.17 14.24 -18.07
C ASP A 238 -2.90 15.30 -17.22
N ASN A 239 -2.16 16.27 -16.67
CA ASN A 239 -2.66 17.30 -15.74
C ASN A 239 -3.22 16.77 -14.40
N TRP A 240 -2.68 15.66 -13.89
CA TRP A 240 -3.06 15.09 -12.59
C TRP A 240 -3.04 16.13 -11.45
N GLU A 241 -2.17 17.14 -11.51
CA GLU A 241 -2.06 18.20 -10.50
C GLU A 241 -3.35 19.01 -10.34
N CYS A 242 -4.23 19.02 -11.35
CA CYS A 242 -5.49 19.75 -11.30
C CYS A 242 -6.70 18.82 -11.48
N ASP A 243 -6.49 17.50 -11.44
CA ASP A 243 -7.57 16.52 -11.42
C ASP A 243 -8.05 16.30 -9.98
N PHE A 244 -9.18 16.91 -9.62
CA PHE A 244 -9.80 16.74 -8.30
C PHE A 244 -10.78 15.57 -8.23
N SER A 245 -10.90 14.80 -9.31
CA SER A 245 -11.74 13.61 -9.34
C SER A 245 -11.06 12.38 -8.74
N THR A 246 -9.76 12.49 -8.44
CA THR A 246 -8.92 11.41 -7.90
C THR A 246 -8.32 11.79 -6.54
N ASP A 247 -8.41 10.88 -5.56
CA ASP A 247 -7.70 10.98 -4.28
C ASP A 247 -6.24 10.53 -4.45
N TYR A 248 -5.36 11.44 -4.85
CA TYR A 248 -3.95 11.11 -5.08
C TYR A 248 -3.21 10.73 -3.80
N LEU A 249 -3.64 11.14 -2.61
CA LEU A 249 -3.06 10.63 -1.37
C LEU A 249 -3.32 9.11 -1.24
N PHE A 250 -4.54 8.66 -1.55
CA PHE A 250 -4.89 7.25 -1.56
C PHE A 250 -4.16 6.49 -2.68
N GLU A 251 -4.21 7.00 -3.91
CA GLU A 251 -3.60 6.32 -5.06
C GLU A 251 -2.09 6.15 -4.87
N ILE A 252 -1.36 7.19 -4.44
CA ILE A 252 0.09 7.10 -4.16
C ILE A 252 0.40 6.14 -3.02
N LYS A 253 -0.39 6.13 -1.95
CA LYS A 253 -0.24 5.13 -0.89
C LYS A 253 -0.46 3.71 -1.43
N SER A 254 -1.41 3.53 -2.35
CA SER A 254 -1.66 2.23 -2.96
C SER A 254 -0.51 1.80 -3.85
N GLY A 255 -0.10 2.65 -4.79
CA GLY A 255 1.01 2.37 -5.71
C GLY A 255 2.35 2.16 -4.98
N LYS A 256 2.59 2.88 -3.88
CA LYS A 256 3.76 2.65 -3.01
C LYS A 256 3.77 1.25 -2.42
N ARG A 257 2.63 0.76 -1.91
CA ARG A 257 2.54 -0.63 -1.40
C ARG A 257 2.85 -1.65 -2.49
N THR A 258 2.34 -1.46 -3.70
CA THR A 258 2.66 -2.31 -4.85
C THR A 258 4.16 -2.27 -5.17
N ALA A 259 4.77 -1.09 -5.21
CA ALA A 259 6.19 -0.89 -5.47
C ALA A 259 7.08 -1.54 -4.42
N GLU A 260 6.81 -1.30 -3.13
CA GLU A 260 7.55 -1.87 -2.00
C GLU A 260 7.43 -3.40 -1.96
N TRP A 261 6.23 -3.93 -2.23
CA TRP A 261 5.99 -5.38 -2.31
C TRP A 261 6.81 -6.04 -3.42
N LEU A 262 6.77 -5.47 -4.63
CA LEU A 262 7.57 -5.96 -5.75
C LEU A 262 9.06 -5.85 -5.47
N GLN A 263 9.51 -4.76 -4.85
CA GLN A 263 10.91 -4.57 -4.46
C GLN A 263 11.36 -5.65 -3.47
N ALA A 264 10.57 -5.97 -2.45
CA ALA A 264 10.91 -7.00 -1.47
C ALA A 264 11.08 -8.37 -2.15
N GLN A 265 10.13 -8.74 -3.01
CA GLN A 265 10.16 -10.01 -3.75
C GLN A 265 11.34 -10.09 -4.73
N LEU A 266 11.58 -9.03 -5.52
CA LEU A 266 12.69 -8.99 -6.49
C LEU A 266 14.06 -9.01 -5.81
N SER A 267 14.20 -8.30 -4.68
CA SER A 267 15.43 -8.28 -3.90
C SER A 267 15.75 -9.65 -3.31
N ASP A 268 14.74 -10.37 -2.81
CA ASP A 268 14.89 -11.73 -2.30
C ASP A 268 15.24 -12.74 -3.40
N LEU A 269 14.68 -12.54 -4.60
CA LEU A 269 15.09 -13.24 -5.82
C LEU A 269 16.45 -12.77 -6.35
N LYS A 270 17.12 -11.80 -5.71
CA LYS A 270 18.42 -11.25 -6.14
C LYS A 270 18.41 -10.67 -7.55
N GLU A 271 17.28 -10.14 -8.00
CA GLU A 271 17.15 -9.49 -9.31
C GLU A 271 17.68 -8.05 -9.26
N ASP A 272 18.25 -7.57 -10.38
CA ASP A 272 18.82 -6.21 -10.44
C ASP A 272 17.73 -5.13 -10.53
N CYS A 273 18.04 -3.87 -10.15
CA CYS A 273 17.19 -2.74 -10.54
C CYS A 273 17.07 -2.71 -12.07
N LEU A 274 15.87 -2.42 -12.59
CA LEU A 274 15.71 -2.07 -14.00
C LEU A 274 15.35 -0.59 -14.21
N TYR A 275 14.55 0.01 -13.31
CA TYR A 275 14.06 1.38 -13.46
C TYR A 275 15.22 2.40 -13.52
N ASN A 276 15.99 2.49 -12.43
CA ASN A 276 17.07 3.47 -12.27
C ASN A 276 18.46 2.95 -12.68
N ASN A 277 18.53 1.77 -13.31
CA ASN A 277 19.81 1.24 -13.77
C ASN A 277 20.14 1.75 -15.17
N GLU A 278 21.39 2.13 -15.39
CA GLU A 278 21.90 2.40 -16.73
C GLU A 278 22.07 1.08 -17.47
N THR A 279 21.63 1.07 -18.73
CA THR A 279 21.79 -0.11 -19.58
C THR A 279 22.63 0.26 -20.79
N ARG A 280 23.34 -0.73 -21.35
CA ARG A 280 24.20 -0.51 -22.52
C ARG A 280 23.38 0.04 -23.68
N GLN A 281 24.00 0.84 -24.54
CA GLN A 281 23.38 1.25 -25.80
C GLN A 281 22.95 0.00 -26.59
N ASN A 282 21.79 0.06 -27.24
CA ASN A 282 21.18 -1.06 -27.98
C ASN A 282 20.81 -2.30 -27.14
N SER A 283 20.74 -2.17 -25.81
CA SER A 283 20.20 -3.23 -24.96
C SER A 283 18.69 -3.09 -24.75
N ILE A 284 18.01 -4.24 -24.74
CA ILE A 284 16.59 -4.34 -24.39
C ILE A 284 16.44 -5.48 -23.40
N ILE A 285 15.86 -5.17 -22.25
CA ILE A 285 15.59 -6.12 -21.18
C ILE A 285 14.09 -6.19 -20.97
N TYR A 286 13.55 -7.41 -20.90
CA TYR A 286 12.22 -7.64 -20.37
C TYR A 286 12.30 -8.52 -19.13
N ARG A 287 11.49 -8.23 -18.12
CA ARG A 287 11.36 -9.09 -16.93
C ARG A 287 9.90 -9.35 -16.62
N PHE A 288 9.55 -10.62 -16.53
CA PHE A 288 8.26 -11.08 -16.04
C PHE A 288 8.41 -11.56 -14.59
N THR A 289 7.65 -10.97 -13.68
CA THR A 289 7.54 -11.38 -12.28
C THR A 289 6.14 -11.91 -12.03
N TRP A 290 6.06 -13.12 -11.47
CA TRP A 290 4.80 -13.81 -11.19
C TRP A 290 4.72 -14.18 -9.72
N LEU A 291 3.79 -13.54 -9.02
CA LEU A 291 3.56 -13.74 -7.60
C LEU A 291 2.18 -14.37 -7.42
N ARG A 292 2.17 -15.68 -7.19
CA ARG A 292 0.95 -16.45 -6.92
C ARG A 292 0.82 -16.68 -5.43
N SER A 293 -0.35 -16.43 -4.87
CA SER A 293 -0.58 -16.40 -3.42
C SER A 293 0.00 -17.62 -2.70
N PHE A 294 -0.18 -18.82 -3.26
CA PHE A 294 0.21 -20.08 -2.61
C PHE A 294 1.38 -20.82 -3.27
N HIS A 295 1.99 -20.22 -4.31
CA HIS A 295 3.07 -20.85 -5.05
C HIS A 295 4.36 -20.05 -4.97
N HIS A 296 5.47 -20.69 -5.33
CA HIS A 296 6.77 -20.03 -5.35
C HIS A 296 6.75 -18.82 -6.29
N PRO A 297 7.29 -17.66 -5.85
CA PRO A 297 7.46 -16.50 -6.70
C PRO A 297 8.46 -16.84 -7.81
N ILE A 298 8.20 -16.33 -9.01
CA ILE A 298 9.02 -16.57 -10.21
C ILE A 298 9.40 -15.23 -10.82
N ALA A 299 10.66 -15.05 -11.18
CA ALA A 299 11.11 -13.97 -12.04
C ALA A 299 11.83 -14.55 -13.27
N ILE A 300 11.48 -14.08 -14.47
CA ILE A 300 12.10 -14.50 -15.73
C ILE A 300 12.52 -13.24 -16.48
N ARG A 301 13.82 -13.11 -16.75
CA ARG A 301 14.42 -11.97 -17.43
C ARG A 301 15.01 -12.40 -18.76
N ILE A 302 14.61 -11.75 -19.85
CA ILE A 302 15.23 -11.92 -21.17
C ILE A 302 15.96 -10.63 -21.53
N GLU A 303 17.22 -10.75 -21.91
CA GLU A 303 18.09 -9.62 -22.25
C GLU A 303 18.65 -9.82 -23.65
N LYS A 304 18.52 -8.80 -24.49
CA LYS A 304 19.21 -8.70 -25.77
C LYS A 304 20.23 -7.59 -25.67
N VAL A 305 21.50 -7.94 -25.86
CA VAL A 305 22.61 -6.99 -25.98
C VAL A 305 23.29 -7.30 -27.31
N GLU A 306 23.18 -6.37 -28.26
CA GLU A 306 23.65 -6.57 -29.63
C GLU A 306 23.04 -7.85 -30.26
N ASN A 307 23.87 -8.88 -30.46
CA ASN A 307 23.52 -10.19 -31.02
C ASN A 307 23.41 -11.30 -29.96
N GLU A 308 23.68 -10.99 -28.69
CA GLU A 308 23.57 -11.95 -27.60
C GLU A 308 22.21 -11.83 -26.92
N ILE A 309 21.55 -12.98 -26.76
CA ILE A 309 20.22 -13.07 -26.17
C ILE A 309 20.28 -14.09 -25.05
N MET A 310 20.11 -13.62 -23.83
CA MET A 310 20.20 -14.43 -22.63
C MET A 310 18.85 -14.43 -21.91
N LEU A 311 18.41 -15.62 -21.51
CA LEU A 311 17.27 -15.80 -20.63
C LEU A 311 17.79 -16.21 -19.25
N TYR A 312 17.31 -15.55 -18.21
CA TYR A 312 17.54 -15.86 -16.81
C TYR A 312 16.20 -16.18 -16.16
N TRP A 313 16.18 -17.14 -15.24
CA TRP A 313 14.99 -17.40 -14.43
C TRP A 313 15.37 -17.71 -13.00
N LYS A 314 14.48 -17.35 -12.09
CA LYS A 314 14.64 -17.52 -10.65
C LYS A 314 13.31 -17.92 -10.03
N VAL A 315 13.40 -18.77 -9.01
CA VAL A 315 12.25 -19.28 -8.25
C VAL A 315 12.58 -19.15 -6.77
N GLY A 316 11.68 -18.55 -5.98
CA GLY A 316 11.84 -18.39 -4.53
C GLY A 316 11.43 -19.64 -3.74
N LYS A 317 11.74 -19.65 -2.43
CA LYS A 317 11.38 -20.75 -1.50
C LYS A 317 9.99 -20.57 -0.90
N GLY A 318 9.61 -19.32 -0.61
CA GLY A 318 8.32 -18.98 0.00
C GLY A 318 7.17 -18.98 -0.99
N ARG A 319 6.11 -18.24 -0.65
CA ARG A 319 4.89 -18.09 -1.45
C ARG A 319 4.75 -16.65 -1.91
N GLY A 320 4.30 -16.43 -3.16
CA GLY A 320 4.27 -15.09 -3.76
C GLY A 320 3.31 -14.09 -3.09
N GLY A 321 2.33 -14.56 -2.30
CA GLY A 321 1.43 -13.70 -1.51
C GLY A 321 1.88 -13.49 -0.07
N TYR A 322 3.09 -13.93 0.30
CA TYR A 322 3.61 -13.92 1.67
C TYR A 322 5.05 -13.41 1.69
N GLU A 323 5.58 -13.16 2.90
CA GLU A 323 6.93 -12.68 3.08
C GLU A 323 7.96 -13.52 2.30
N PRO A 324 8.95 -12.90 1.64
CA PRO A 324 9.98 -13.63 0.92
C PRO A 324 10.81 -14.54 1.83
N GLU A 325 11.26 -15.69 1.31
CA GLU A 325 12.00 -16.71 2.09
C GLU A 325 13.32 -17.15 1.42
N GLY A 326 13.83 -16.33 0.51
CA GLY A 326 15.07 -16.58 -0.23
C GLY A 326 14.88 -17.32 -1.55
N LEU A 327 15.96 -17.30 -2.34
CA LEU A 327 16.06 -18.01 -3.61
C LEU A 327 16.07 -19.54 -3.42
N LYS A 328 15.20 -20.26 -4.13
CA LYS A 328 15.16 -21.73 -4.20
C LYS A 328 16.04 -22.27 -5.32
N LYS A 329 15.91 -21.71 -6.52
CA LYS A 329 16.71 -22.09 -7.69
C LYS A 329 16.80 -20.94 -8.69
N SER A 330 17.87 -20.94 -9.46
CA SER A 330 18.07 -20.04 -10.59
C SER A 330 18.67 -20.79 -11.78
N GLY A 331 18.53 -20.25 -12.97
CA GLY A 331 19.19 -20.75 -14.16
C GLY A 331 19.27 -19.69 -15.23
N ASN A 332 20.02 -20.00 -16.27
CA ASN A 332 20.08 -19.18 -17.47
C ASN A 332 20.28 -20.06 -18.70
N LYS A 333 19.98 -19.52 -19.87
CA LYS A 333 20.31 -20.14 -21.16
C LYS A 333 20.39 -19.09 -22.27
N LYS A 334 21.22 -19.37 -23.28
CA LYS A 334 21.26 -18.60 -24.52
C LYS A 334 20.02 -18.90 -25.37
N LEU A 335 19.44 -17.88 -25.99
CA LEU A 335 18.33 -18.00 -26.91
C LEU A 335 18.75 -17.69 -28.34
N SER A 336 17.97 -18.19 -29.28
CA SER A 336 18.11 -17.84 -30.70
C SER A 336 17.45 -16.50 -31.02
N LEU A 337 17.92 -15.85 -32.08
CA LEU A 337 17.28 -14.65 -32.63
C LEU A 337 15.80 -14.89 -33.01
N LYS A 338 15.46 -16.10 -33.48
CA LYS A 338 14.07 -16.47 -33.79
C LYS A 338 13.16 -16.39 -32.56
N GLN A 339 13.61 -16.92 -31.42
CA GLN A 339 12.83 -16.88 -30.17
C GLN A 339 12.65 -15.45 -29.65
N TRP A 340 13.67 -14.61 -29.80
CA TRP A 340 13.55 -13.18 -29.48
C TRP A 340 12.53 -12.48 -30.36
N ILE A 341 12.62 -12.65 -31.68
CA ILE A 341 11.70 -12.02 -32.64
C ILE A 341 10.26 -12.45 -32.36
N GLU A 342 10.05 -13.74 -32.05
CA GLU A 342 8.73 -14.26 -31.68
C GLU A 342 8.20 -13.61 -30.40
N PHE A 343 9.01 -13.58 -29.33
CA PHE A 343 8.63 -12.94 -28.08
C PHE A 343 8.30 -11.44 -28.28
N GLU A 344 9.15 -10.70 -28.96
CA GLU A 344 8.96 -9.27 -29.23
C GLU A 344 7.68 -9.04 -30.06
N GLY A 345 7.38 -9.93 -31.01
CA GLY A 345 6.13 -9.93 -31.76
C GLY A 345 4.90 -10.10 -30.87
N ILE A 346 4.94 -11.02 -29.90
CA ILE A 346 3.84 -11.23 -28.95
C ILE A 346 3.65 -10.00 -28.05
N VAL A 347 4.74 -9.41 -27.55
CA VAL A 347 4.68 -8.18 -26.74
C VAL A 347 4.08 -7.03 -27.54
N LYS A 348 4.50 -6.83 -28.80
CA LYS A 348 3.92 -5.81 -29.68
C LYS A 348 2.42 -6.02 -29.88
N ALA A 349 1.99 -7.25 -30.14
CA ALA A 349 0.57 -7.60 -30.32
C ALA A 349 -0.28 -7.34 -29.05
N SER A 350 0.33 -7.34 -27.87
CA SER A 350 -0.35 -7.02 -26.61
C SER A 350 -0.59 -5.54 -26.36
N ASN A 351 -0.09 -4.65 -27.23
CA ASN A 351 -0.08 -3.19 -27.03
C ASN A 351 0.53 -2.77 -25.68
N PHE A 352 1.56 -3.51 -25.22
CA PHE A 352 2.20 -3.32 -23.90
C PHE A 352 2.55 -1.86 -23.58
N ASP A 353 3.07 -1.14 -24.57
CA ASP A 353 3.51 0.26 -24.40
C ASP A 353 2.33 1.21 -24.10
N SER A 354 1.10 0.84 -24.45
CA SER A 354 -0.12 1.63 -24.23
C SER A 354 -0.93 1.19 -23.01
N LEU A 355 -0.53 0.10 -22.34
CA LEU A 355 -1.23 -0.35 -21.13
C LEU A 355 -1.01 0.62 -19.96
N PRO A 356 -1.95 0.72 -19.01
CA PRO A 356 -1.69 1.43 -17.76
C PRO A 356 -0.53 0.77 -16.98
N ASN A 357 0.11 1.49 -16.08
CA ASN A 357 1.18 0.89 -15.26
C ASN A 357 0.62 -0.12 -14.26
N GLU A 358 -0.59 0.10 -13.75
CA GLU A 358 -1.29 -0.81 -12.85
C GLU A 358 -2.73 -1.07 -13.31
N LYS A 359 -3.18 -2.31 -13.21
CA LYS A 359 -4.59 -2.69 -13.34
C LYS A 359 -4.91 -3.75 -12.31
N TYR A 360 -5.48 -3.34 -11.19
CA TYR A 360 -5.79 -4.24 -10.08
C TYR A 360 -7.30 -4.41 -9.91
N ILE A 361 -7.73 -5.67 -9.78
CA ILE A 361 -9.11 -6.05 -9.44
C ILE A 361 -9.09 -6.61 -8.02
N PRO A 362 -9.86 -6.08 -7.06
CA PRO A 362 -9.90 -6.63 -5.70
C PRO A 362 -10.15 -8.16 -5.68
N MET A 363 -9.25 -8.90 -5.03
CA MET A 363 -9.33 -10.35 -4.85
C MET A 363 -8.79 -10.74 -3.47
N THR A 364 -9.28 -11.85 -2.91
CA THR A 364 -8.81 -12.41 -1.63
C THR A 364 -7.49 -13.14 -1.80
N ASP A 365 -7.36 -13.89 -2.89
CA ASP A 365 -6.20 -14.63 -3.31
C ASP A 365 -6.13 -14.64 -4.85
N GLY A 366 -4.98 -15.02 -5.39
CA GLY A 366 -4.81 -15.11 -6.84
C GLY A 366 -3.36 -15.01 -7.26
N ALA A 367 -3.13 -14.32 -8.38
CA ALA A 367 -1.81 -14.13 -8.96
C ALA A 367 -1.66 -12.70 -9.43
N THR A 368 -0.51 -12.10 -9.16
CA THR A 368 -0.11 -10.85 -9.80
C THR A 368 0.98 -11.10 -10.83
N TRP A 369 0.85 -10.43 -11.96
CA TRP A 369 1.72 -10.49 -13.12
C TRP A 369 2.32 -9.09 -13.31
N THR A 370 3.64 -9.00 -13.30
CA THR A 370 4.35 -7.75 -13.63
C THR A 370 5.26 -8.01 -14.82
N LEU A 371 5.00 -7.33 -15.95
CA LEU A 371 5.90 -7.32 -17.09
C LEU A 371 6.59 -5.96 -17.16
N GLU A 372 7.92 -5.97 -17.14
CA GLU A 372 8.78 -4.80 -17.25
C GLU A 372 9.54 -4.83 -18.58
N ARG A 373 9.82 -3.64 -19.12
CA ARG A 373 10.74 -3.42 -20.23
C ARG A 373 11.67 -2.26 -19.90
N LYS A 374 12.97 -2.50 -20.03
CA LYS A 374 14.01 -1.47 -19.96
C LYS A 374 14.76 -1.39 -21.29
N LYS A 375 14.90 -0.18 -21.81
CA LYS A 375 15.84 0.22 -22.86
C LYS A 375 16.83 1.21 -22.28
N HIS A 376 17.81 1.64 -23.09
CA HIS A 376 18.81 2.63 -22.68
C HIS A 376 18.19 3.90 -22.07
N ASP A 377 17.14 4.44 -22.68
CA ASP A 377 16.54 5.74 -22.35
C ASP A 377 15.13 5.66 -21.74
N SER A 378 14.55 4.46 -21.66
CA SER A 378 13.13 4.31 -21.34
C SER A 378 12.83 3.05 -20.53
N PHE A 379 11.86 3.18 -19.62
CA PHE A 379 11.37 2.09 -18.79
C PHE A 379 9.85 2.06 -18.81
N LYS A 380 9.28 0.87 -18.92
CA LYS A 380 7.83 0.62 -18.83
C LYS A 380 7.57 -0.62 -17.98
N ALA A 381 6.60 -0.58 -17.08
CA ALA A 381 6.07 -1.76 -16.43
C ALA A 381 4.54 -1.78 -16.47
N HIS A 382 3.98 -2.98 -16.50
CA HIS A 382 2.54 -3.23 -16.35
C HIS A 382 2.35 -4.28 -15.25
N HIS A 383 1.71 -3.89 -14.16
CA HIS A 383 1.31 -4.74 -13.04
C HIS A 383 -0.20 -5.02 -13.11
N THR A 384 -0.59 -6.28 -13.02
CA THR A 384 -2.01 -6.67 -13.04
C THR A 384 -2.24 -8.00 -12.36
N ASN A 385 -3.42 -8.19 -11.79
CA ASN A 385 -3.89 -9.51 -11.35
C ASN A 385 -5.01 -10.07 -12.25
N SER A 386 -5.27 -9.40 -13.36
CA SER A 386 -6.20 -9.83 -14.39
C SER A 386 -5.58 -9.52 -15.76
N PRO A 387 -4.50 -10.21 -16.15
CA PRO A 387 -3.82 -9.98 -17.42
C PRO A 387 -4.76 -10.24 -18.61
N SER A 388 -4.61 -9.47 -19.69
CA SER A 388 -5.27 -9.81 -20.95
C SER A 388 -4.69 -11.09 -21.53
N LYS A 389 -5.42 -11.73 -22.45
CA LYS A 389 -4.96 -12.94 -23.13
C LYS A 389 -3.59 -12.75 -23.79
N GLU A 390 -3.34 -11.59 -24.37
CA GLU A 390 -2.09 -11.25 -25.06
C GLU A 390 -0.93 -11.05 -24.08
N ILE A 391 -1.18 -10.41 -22.93
CA ILE A 391 -0.16 -10.25 -21.87
C ILE A 391 0.17 -11.60 -21.23
N SER A 392 -0.85 -12.41 -20.91
CA SER A 392 -0.63 -13.77 -20.41
C SER A 392 0.17 -14.59 -21.41
N LYS A 393 -0.13 -14.49 -22.71
CA LYS A 393 0.63 -15.17 -23.77
C LYS A 393 2.10 -14.75 -23.79
N ALA A 394 2.40 -13.45 -23.69
CA ALA A 394 3.78 -12.96 -23.65
C ALA A 394 4.55 -13.52 -22.44
N CYS A 395 3.94 -13.47 -21.26
CA CYS A 395 4.55 -13.90 -20.01
C CYS A 395 4.72 -15.42 -19.95
N LEU A 396 3.73 -16.19 -20.40
CA LEU A 396 3.80 -17.65 -20.48
C LEU A 396 4.78 -18.13 -21.56
N TYR A 397 4.94 -17.40 -22.66
CA TYR A 397 6.00 -17.71 -23.63
C TYR A 397 7.39 -17.68 -22.98
N LEU A 398 7.66 -16.68 -22.12
CA LEU A 398 8.92 -16.65 -21.35
C LEU A 398 9.05 -17.85 -20.42
N LEU A 399 7.96 -18.26 -19.75
CA LEU A 399 7.94 -19.45 -18.91
C LEU A 399 8.26 -20.73 -19.69
N ASP A 400 7.68 -20.90 -20.88
CA ASP A 400 7.91 -22.06 -21.76
C ASP A 400 9.35 -22.12 -22.28
N LEU A 401 10.03 -20.97 -22.37
CA LEU A 401 11.46 -20.92 -22.63
C LEU A 401 12.31 -21.31 -21.42
N THR A 402 11.77 -21.53 -20.23
CA THR A 402 12.57 -21.97 -19.07
C THR A 402 12.53 -23.50 -18.88
N ASN A 403 13.27 -23.99 -17.89
CA ASN A 403 13.15 -25.37 -17.41
C ASN A 403 12.16 -25.50 -16.24
N ILE A 404 11.35 -24.47 -15.95
CA ILE A 404 10.36 -24.49 -14.88
C ILE A 404 9.15 -25.30 -15.37
N LYS A 405 8.69 -26.25 -14.55
CA LYS A 405 7.49 -27.04 -14.82
C LYS A 405 6.38 -26.57 -13.89
N ILE A 406 5.28 -26.12 -14.48
CA ILE A 406 4.05 -25.67 -13.83
C ILE A 406 2.91 -26.46 -14.47
N LYS A 407 1.98 -26.99 -13.67
CA LYS A 407 0.79 -27.66 -14.20
C LYS A 407 -0.09 -26.64 -14.93
N ASP A 408 -0.81 -27.06 -15.95
CA ASP A 408 -1.62 -26.11 -16.73
C ASP A 408 -2.71 -25.43 -15.89
N ASP A 409 -3.30 -26.16 -14.94
CA ASP A 409 -4.28 -25.60 -13.98
C ASP A 409 -3.68 -24.56 -13.03
N ASP A 410 -2.34 -24.53 -12.89
CA ASP A 410 -1.61 -23.56 -12.05
C ASP A 410 -1.12 -22.33 -12.86
N LYS A 411 -1.53 -22.20 -14.14
CA LYS A 411 -1.21 -21.08 -15.05
C LYS A 411 -2.35 -20.05 -15.12
N TYR A 412 -2.64 -19.42 -13.99
CA TYR A 412 -3.66 -18.37 -13.82
C TYR A 412 -3.08 -17.01 -13.45
#